data_AF-A0A4N9BNI1-F1
#
_entry.id   AF-A0A4N9BNI1-F1
#
_cell.length_a   1.000
_cell.length_b   1.000
_cell.length_c   1.000
_cell.angle_alpha   90.00
_cell.angle_beta   90.00
_cell.angle_gamma   90.00
#
_symmetry.space_group_name_H-M   'P 1'
#
loop_
_entity.id
_entity.type
_entity.pdbx_description
1 polymer ?
#
loop_
_entity_poly.entity_id
_entity_poly.type
_entity_poly.pdbx_seq_one_letter_code
_entity_poly.pdbx_strand_id
1 'polypeptide(L)'
;MGKKHQVVKFKDIAEKLPELEGKRLEEITKVLGYRNLESCRTNLCKLKQNNRLDFTLEKGVYSKFALLDGTVKEELEDKELSERGRYLKSVDRYKAMLNAFSIAFDSTVKAETRQKAEHDGLKALDRIPDKHYALLYDMMEG
;
A
#
# COMPACT_ATOMS: atom_id res chain seq x y z
N MET A 1 4.71 12.56 -30.75
CA MET A 1 4.33 11.42 -29.90
C MET A 1 3.32 11.90 -28.86
N GLY A 2 2.02 11.72 -29.11
CA GLY A 2 0.99 12.16 -28.16
C GLY A 2 1.07 11.34 -26.87
N LYS A 3 1.26 12.00 -25.73
CA LYS A 3 1.20 11.36 -24.40
C LYS A 3 -0.10 10.55 -24.33
N LYS A 4 -0.01 9.22 -24.19
CA LYS A 4 -1.17 8.37 -23.95
C LYS A 4 -1.94 8.94 -22.77
N HIS A 5 -3.23 9.18 -22.97
CA HIS A 5 -4.08 9.84 -22.00
C HIS A 5 -4.28 8.88 -20.83
N GLN A 6 -3.81 9.25 -19.63
CA GLN A 6 -4.14 8.49 -18.43
C GLN A 6 -5.61 8.73 -18.11
N VAL A 7 -6.42 7.68 -18.26
CA VAL A 7 -7.82 7.67 -17.86
C VAL A 7 -7.84 7.37 -16.37
N VAL A 8 -8.41 8.26 -15.57
CA VAL A 8 -8.59 8.04 -14.13
C VAL A 8 -9.59 6.90 -13.95
N LYS A 9 -9.12 5.77 -13.38
CA LYS A 9 -9.99 4.62 -13.14
C LYS A 9 -10.70 4.78 -11.81
N PHE A 10 -11.87 4.14 -11.68
CA PHE A 10 -12.62 4.18 -10.43
C PHE A 10 -11.84 3.60 -9.25
N LYS A 11 -11.06 2.53 -9.46
CA LYS A 11 -10.20 1.96 -8.43
C LYS A 11 -9.18 2.98 -7.89
N ASP A 12 -8.58 3.79 -8.78
CA ASP A 12 -7.63 4.83 -8.38
C ASP A 12 -8.29 5.93 -7.53
N ILE A 13 -9.59 6.19 -7.76
CA ILE A 13 -10.39 7.13 -6.94
C ILE A 13 -10.71 6.48 -5.59
N ALA A 14 -11.11 5.20 -5.59
CA ALA A 14 -11.46 4.44 -4.40
C ALA A 14 -10.28 4.33 -3.43
N GLU A 15 -9.07 4.09 -3.93
CA GLU A 15 -7.84 4.07 -3.13
C GLU A 15 -7.51 5.42 -2.48
N LYS A 16 -7.95 6.53 -3.08
CA LYS A 16 -7.64 7.89 -2.64
C LYS A 16 -8.77 8.57 -1.88
N LEU A 17 -9.89 7.90 -1.60
CA LEU A 17 -11.03 8.54 -0.92
C LEU A 17 -10.66 9.26 0.37
N PRO A 18 -9.79 8.72 1.26
CA PRO A 18 -9.37 9.44 2.46
C PRO A 18 -8.66 10.76 2.15
N GLU A 19 -7.93 10.83 1.03
CA GLU A 19 -7.24 12.06 0.60
C GLU A 19 -8.21 13.10 0.03
N LEU A 20 -9.45 12.73 -0.32
CA LEU A 20 -10.46 13.66 -0.86
C LEU A 20 -11.29 14.35 0.23
N GLU A 21 -11.25 13.83 1.46
CA GLU A 21 -12.05 14.34 2.57
C GLU A 21 -11.76 15.80 2.89
N GLY A 22 -12.84 16.59 3.01
CA GLY A 22 -12.75 18.02 3.35
C GLY A 22 -12.18 18.90 2.24
N LYS A 23 -12.00 18.37 1.01
CA LYS A 23 -11.42 19.11 -0.11
C LYS A 23 -12.45 19.76 -1.00
N ARG A 24 -12.04 20.85 -1.66
CA ARG A 24 -12.79 21.44 -2.78
C ARG A 24 -12.52 20.70 -4.09
N LEU A 25 -13.38 20.91 -5.09
CA LEU A 25 -13.26 20.25 -6.39
C LEU A 25 -11.90 20.50 -7.05
N GLU A 26 -11.30 21.68 -6.90
CA GLU A 26 -10.00 22.04 -7.47
C GLU A 26 -8.87 21.20 -6.88
N GLU A 27 -8.92 20.91 -5.58
CA GLU A 27 -7.94 20.08 -4.91
C GLU A 27 -8.14 18.60 -5.27
N ILE A 28 -9.40 18.14 -5.27
CA ILE A 28 -9.76 16.76 -5.66
C ILE A 28 -9.29 16.47 -7.09
N THR A 29 -9.51 17.42 -8.00
CA THR A 29 -9.07 17.32 -9.40
C THR A 29 -7.56 17.10 -9.49
N LYS A 30 -6.77 17.80 -8.66
CA LYS A 30 -5.31 17.63 -8.59
C LYS A 30 -4.92 16.28 -7.99
N VAL A 31 -5.52 15.89 -6.86
CA VAL A 31 -5.24 14.60 -6.18
C VAL A 31 -5.51 13.40 -7.10
N LEU A 32 -6.62 13.46 -7.84
CA LEU A 32 -7.04 12.42 -8.77
C LEU A 32 -6.38 12.51 -10.16
N GLY A 33 -5.64 13.59 -10.44
CA GLY A 33 -4.92 13.76 -11.71
C GLY A 33 -5.81 14.09 -12.91
N TYR A 34 -7.00 14.67 -12.70
CA TYR A 34 -7.84 15.15 -13.79
C TYR A 34 -7.26 16.40 -14.44
N ARG A 35 -7.42 16.53 -15.76
CA ARG A 35 -6.96 17.73 -16.50
C ARG A 35 -7.84 18.94 -16.31
N ASN A 36 -9.13 18.72 -16.04
CA ASN A 36 -10.10 19.80 -15.88
C ASN A 36 -11.15 19.42 -14.82
N LEU A 37 -11.69 20.46 -14.18
CA LEU A 37 -12.66 20.35 -13.10
C LEU A 37 -13.94 19.66 -13.55
N GLU A 38 -14.40 19.94 -14.78
CA GLU A 38 -15.67 19.44 -15.29
C GLU A 38 -15.68 17.93 -15.48
N SER A 39 -14.56 17.36 -15.95
CA SER A 39 -14.39 15.91 -16.08
C SER A 39 -14.36 15.22 -14.72
N CYS A 40 -13.70 15.83 -13.74
CA CYS A 40 -13.68 15.35 -12.37
C CYS A 40 -15.10 15.35 -11.78
N ARG A 41 -15.80 16.49 -11.86
CA ARG A 41 -17.17 16.66 -11.37
C ARG A 41 -18.13 15.68 -12.03
N THR A 42 -18.11 15.60 -13.36
CA THR A 42 -18.96 14.69 -14.13
C THR A 42 -18.74 13.24 -13.71
N ASN A 43 -17.48 12.81 -13.52
CA ASN A 43 -17.21 11.44 -13.11
C ASN A 43 -17.68 11.16 -11.68
N LEU A 44 -17.43 12.05 -10.73
CA LEU A 44 -17.92 11.90 -9.35
C LEU A 44 -19.44 11.83 -9.30
N CYS A 45 -20.14 12.70 -10.04
CA CYS A 45 -21.60 12.66 -10.16
C CYS A 45 -22.09 11.34 -10.76
N LYS A 46 -21.44 10.83 -11.82
CA LYS A 46 -21.80 9.53 -12.42
C LYS A 46 -21.61 8.37 -11.44
N LEU A 47 -20.51 8.36 -10.68
CA LEU A 47 -20.27 7.33 -9.67
C LEU A 47 -21.33 7.37 -8.57
N LYS A 48 -21.76 8.57 -8.16
CA LYS A 48 -22.86 8.75 -7.21
C LYS A 48 -24.20 8.30 -7.74
N GLN A 49 -24.55 8.70 -8.97
CA GLN A 49 -25.79 8.28 -9.64
C GLN A 49 -25.87 6.77 -9.84
N ASN A 50 -24.73 6.12 -10.07
CA ASN A 50 -24.66 4.67 -10.25
C ASN A 50 -24.54 3.90 -8.92
N ASN A 51 -24.73 4.55 -7.76
CA ASN A 51 -24.58 3.94 -6.43
C ASN A 51 -23.24 3.25 -6.21
N ARG A 52 -22.15 3.76 -6.80
CA ARG A 52 -20.80 3.22 -6.63
C ARG A 52 -20.00 3.99 -5.59
N LEU A 53 -20.33 5.25 -5.38
CA LEU A 53 -19.70 6.17 -4.45
C LEU A 53 -20.77 7.06 -3.83
N ASP A 54 -20.66 7.40 -2.56
CA ASP A 54 -21.45 8.45 -1.93
C ASP A 54 -20.54 9.55 -1.40
N PHE A 55 -21.07 10.76 -1.25
CA PHE A 55 -20.43 11.90 -0.60
C PHE A 55 -21.44 13.02 -0.35
N THR A 56 -21.10 13.89 0.59
CA THR A 56 -21.82 15.14 0.89
C THR A 56 -21.07 16.33 0.28
N LEU A 57 -21.81 17.28 -0.27
CA LEU A 57 -21.27 18.54 -0.80
C LEU A 57 -21.91 19.72 -0.06
N GLU A 58 -21.14 20.38 0.80
CA GLU A 58 -21.59 21.54 1.58
C GLU A 58 -20.66 22.73 1.34
N LYS A 59 -21.23 23.88 0.93
CA LYS A 59 -20.47 25.12 0.65
C LYS A 59 -19.25 24.90 -0.27
N GLY A 60 -19.35 23.97 -1.22
CA GLY A 60 -18.27 23.64 -2.16
C GLY A 60 -17.20 22.67 -1.65
N VAL A 61 -17.37 22.13 -0.44
CA VAL A 61 -16.48 21.16 0.18
C VAL A 61 -17.11 19.76 0.10
N TYR A 62 -16.34 18.80 -0.39
CA TYR A 62 -16.73 17.40 -0.46
C TYR A 62 -16.30 16.68 0.83
N SER A 63 -17.20 15.90 1.41
CA SER A 63 -16.93 15.16 2.65
C SER A 63 -17.78 13.89 2.76
N LYS A 64 -17.48 13.05 3.75
CA LYS A 64 -18.23 11.81 4.04
C LYS A 64 -18.29 10.90 2.81
N PHE A 65 -17.15 10.74 2.15
CA PHE A 65 -17.01 9.80 1.05
C PHE A 65 -17.27 8.38 1.55
N ALA A 66 -18.16 7.67 0.89
CA ALA A 66 -18.41 6.26 1.15
C ALA A 66 -18.28 5.49 -0.16
N LEU A 67 -17.36 4.55 -0.22
CA LEU A 67 -17.35 3.57 -1.29
C LEU A 67 -18.62 2.72 -1.14
N LEU A 68 -19.41 2.55 -2.21
CA LEU A 68 -20.65 1.76 -2.19
C LEU A 68 -20.54 0.49 -3.03
N ASP A 69 -19.66 0.48 -4.02
CA ASP A 69 -19.39 -0.67 -4.88
C ASP A 69 -18.72 -1.82 -4.11
N GLY A 70 -19.46 -2.92 -3.89
CA GLY A 70 -19.00 -4.06 -3.11
C GLY A 70 -17.82 -4.80 -3.74
N THR A 71 -17.80 -4.94 -5.07
CA THR A 71 -16.69 -5.61 -5.78
C THR A 71 -15.39 -4.84 -5.60
N VAL A 72 -15.43 -3.51 -5.71
CA VAL A 72 -14.23 -2.69 -5.48
C VAL A 72 -13.81 -2.70 -4.02
N LYS A 73 -14.73 -2.76 -3.06
CA LYS A 73 -14.38 -2.95 -1.63
C LYS A 73 -13.60 -4.25 -1.42
N GLU A 74 -14.16 -5.37 -1.89
CA GLU A 74 -13.51 -6.68 -1.78
C GLU A 74 -12.12 -6.67 -2.42
N GLU A 75 -11.97 -6.09 -3.61
CA GLU A 75 -10.66 -5.98 -4.26
C GLU A 75 -9.63 -5.14 -3.47
N LEU A 76 -10.08 -4.10 -2.76
CA LEU A 76 -9.21 -3.27 -1.93
C LEU A 76 -8.83 -3.99 -0.64
N GLU A 77 -9.78 -4.65 0.01
CA GLU A 77 -9.55 -5.48 1.19
C GLU A 77 -8.58 -6.63 0.88
N ASP A 78 -8.77 -7.34 -0.24
CA ASP A 78 -7.87 -8.40 -0.70
C ASP A 78 -6.45 -7.88 -0.96
N LYS A 79 -6.33 -6.68 -1.52
CA LYS A 79 -5.03 -6.02 -1.75
C LYS A 79 -4.36 -5.71 -0.42
N GLU A 80 -5.07 -5.11 0.53
CA GLU A 80 -4.56 -4.81 1.87
C GLU A 80 -4.13 -6.08 2.62
N LEU A 81 -4.96 -7.13 2.59
CA LEU A 81 -4.64 -8.43 3.18
C LEU A 81 -3.41 -9.07 2.52
N SER A 82 -3.30 -8.97 1.21
CA SER A 82 -2.14 -9.46 0.46
C SER A 82 -0.86 -8.69 0.79
N GLU A 83 -0.96 -7.36 0.94
CA GLU A 83 0.15 -6.52 1.39
C GLU A 83 0.57 -6.85 2.82
N ARG A 84 -0.40 -6.97 3.74
CA ARG A 84 -0.17 -7.40 5.12
C ARG A 84 0.46 -8.79 5.18
N GLY A 85 -0.03 -9.75 4.40
CA GLY A 85 0.55 -11.09 4.32
C GLY A 85 1.99 -11.08 3.79
N ARG A 86 2.31 -10.23 2.82
CA ARG A 86 3.68 -10.01 2.33
C ARG A 86 4.58 -9.39 3.41
N TYR A 87 4.07 -8.46 4.19
CA TYR A 87 4.79 -7.87 5.31
C TYR A 87 5.08 -8.91 6.39
N LEU A 88 4.08 -9.69 6.83
CA LEU A 88 4.26 -10.75 7.82
C LEU A 88 5.31 -11.80 7.38
N LYS A 89 5.28 -12.22 6.10
CA LYS A 89 6.34 -13.10 5.55
C LYS A 89 7.73 -12.48 5.63
N SER A 90 7.83 -11.15 5.55
CA SER A 90 9.10 -10.43 5.68
C SER A 90 9.58 -10.41 7.13
N VAL A 91 8.65 -10.24 8.09
CA VAL A 91 8.93 -10.38 9.53
C VAL A 91 9.47 -11.78 9.84
N ASP A 92 8.82 -12.84 9.34
CA ASP A 92 9.26 -14.22 9.59
C ASP A 92 10.66 -14.50 9.03
N ARG A 93 10.94 -13.99 7.82
CA ARG A 93 12.28 -14.08 7.21
C ARG A 93 13.32 -13.34 8.03
N TYR A 94 12.98 -12.16 8.53
CA TYR A 94 13.89 -11.37 9.36
C TYR A 94 14.20 -12.10 10.67
N LYS A 95 13.20 -12.68 11.34
CA LYS A 95 13.41 -13.51 12.53
C LYS A 95 14.30 -14.72 12.24
N ALA A 96 14.08 -15.39 11.10
CA ALA A 96 14.93 -16.50 10.67
C ALA A 96 16.38 -16.04 10.43
N MET A 97 16.57 -14.87 9.82
CA MET A 97 17.89 -14.26 9.63
C MET A 97 18.59 -13.99 10.97
N LEU A 98 17.91 -13.32 11.92
CA LEU A 98 18.48 -13.05 13.25
C LEU A 98 18.91 -14.33 13.98
N ASN A 99 18.06 -15.36 13.97
CA ASN A 99 18.37 -16.64 14.60
C ASN A 99 19.57 -17.31 13.94
N ALA A 100 19.64 -17.28 12.60
CA ALA A 100 20.74 -17.87 11.86
C ALA A 100 22.06 -17.15 12.14
N PHE A 101 22.07 -15.81 12.20
CA PHE A 101 23.25 -15.05 12.56
C PHE A 101 23.65 -15.22 14.03
N SER A 102 22.70 -15.35 14.95
CA SER A 102 23.01 -15.70 16.34
C SER A 102 23.79 -17.02 16.44
N ILE A 103 23.45 -18.02 15.61
CA ILE A 103 24.18 -19.29 15.55
C ILE A 103 25.55 -19.10 14.87
N ALA A 104 25.60 -18.35 13.77
CA ALA A 104 26.83 -18.12 13.01
C ALA A 104 27.92 -17.43 13.84
N PHE A 105 27.53 -16.53 14.75
CA PHE A 105 28.43 -15.77 15.62
C PHE A 105 28.73 -16.46 16.96
N ASP A 106 28.02 -17.55 17.30
CA ASP A 106 28.29 -18.29 18.53
C ASP A 106 29.54 -19.16 18.40
N SER A 107 30.66 -18.71 18.95
CA SER A 107 31.94 -19.42 18.93
C SER A 107 31.92 -20.84 19.56
N THR A 108 30.90 -21.18 20.35
CA THR A 108 30.73 -22.52 20.94
C THR A 108 30.19 -23.55 19.93
N VAL A 109 29.63 -23.10 18.81
CA VAL A 109 29.08 -23.94 17.75
C VAL A 109 30.17 -24.36 16.74
N LYS A 110 30.08 -25.59 16.25
CA LYS A 110 31.00 -26.14 15.23
C LYS A 110 31.04 -25.26 13.98
N ALA A 111 32.24 -25.09 13.42
CA ALA A 111 32.49 -24.20 12.27
C ALA A 111 31.57 -24.47 11.06
N GLU A 112 31.36 -25.74 10.70
CA GLU A 112 30.47 -26.13 9.59
C GLU A 112 29.03 -25.67 9.82
N THR A 113 28.54 -25.80 11.06
CA THR A 113 27.19 -25.36 11.44
C THR A 113 27.07 -23.84 11.38
N ARG A 114 28.12 -23.12 11.78
CA ARG A 114 28.16 -21.64 11.69
C ARG A 114 28.13 -21.15 10.25
N GLN A 115 28.94 -21.74 9.36
CA GLN A 115 28.95 -21.40 7.93
C GLN A 115 27.60 -21.65 7.27
N LYS A 116 26.95 -22.78 7.61
CA LYS A 116 25.59 -23.06 7.12
C LYS A 116 24.59 -22.01 7.61
N ALA A 117 24.65 -21.66 8.90
CA ALA A 117 23.75 -20.67 9.47
C ALA A 117 23.96 -19.28 8.86
N GLU A 118 25.20 -18.87 8.62
CA GLU A 118 25.52 -17.62 7.91
C GLU A 118 24.89 -17.58 6.50
N HIS A 119 25.07 -18.66 5.73
CA HIS A 119 24.47 -18.78 4.40
C HIS A 119 22.93 -18.73 4.45
N ASP A 120 22.31 -19.44 5.38
CA ASP A 120 20.85 -19.45 5.55
C ASP A 120 20.33 -18.06 5.98
N GLY A 121 21.08 -17.34 6.81
CA GLY A 121 20.80 -15.96 7.21
C GLY A 121 20.83 -14.99 6.03
N LEU A 122 21.89 -15.03 5.22
CA LEU A 122 22.01 -14.21 4.00
C LEU A 122 20.89 -14.50 2.99
N LYS A 123 20.51 -15.77 2.83
CA LYS A 123 19.40 -16.16 1.96
C LYS A 123 18.04 -15.68 2.46
N ALA A 124 17.84 -15.64 3.77
CA ALA A 124 16.63 -15.08 4.36
C ALA A 124 16.57 -13.56 4.15
N LEU A 125 17.70 -12.87 4.32
CA LEU A 125 17.85 -11.44 4.09
C LEU A 125 17.54 -11.05 2.64
N ASP A 126 18.11 -11.75 1.65
CA ASP A 126 17.90 -11.50 0.21
C ASP A 126 16.42 -11.60 -0.22
N ARG A 127 15.60 -12.31 0.55
CA ARG A 127 14.16 -12.50 0.29
C ARG A 127 13.29 -11.44 0.95
N ILE A 128 13.86 -10.50 1.70
CA ILE A 128 13.13 -9.40 2.34
C ILE A 128 13.16 -8.21 1.35
N PRO A 129 12.00 -7.71 0.90
CA PRO A 129 11.98 -6.51 0.07
C PRO A 129 12.59 -5.31 0.81
N ASP A 130 13.41 -4.49 0.14
CA ASP A 130 14.11 -3.33 0.72
C ASP A 130 13.20 -2.42 1.56
N LYS A 131 11.99 -2.15 1.05
CA LYS A 131 10.99 -1.32 1.74
C LYS A 131 10.57 -1.88 3.10
N HIS A 132 10.54 -3.21 3.24
CA HIS A 132 10.22 -3.86 4.51
C HIS A 132 11.47 -3.96 5.39
N TYR A 133 12.64 -4.17 4.79
CA TYR A 133 13.90 -4.22 5.53
C TYR A 133 14.15 -2.93 6.31
N ALA A 134 14.01 -1.76 5.68
CA ALA A 134 14.17 -0.46 6.35
C ALA A 134 13.24 -0.31 7.57
N LEU A 135 11.96 -0.63 7.40
CA LEU A 135 10.97 -0.56 8.49
C LEU A 135 11.30 -1.52 9.63
N LEU A 136 11.73 -2.74 9.30
CA LEU A 136 12.05 -3.76 10.30
C LEU A 136 13.35 -3.44 11.05
N TYR A 137 14.32 -2.84 10.37
CA TYR A 137 15.57 -2.39 10.98
C TYR A 137 15.30 -1.34 12.07
N ASP A 138 14.53 -0.30 11.73
CA ASP A 138 14.21 0.80 12.66
C ASP A 138 13.41 0.34 13.89
N MET A 139 12.52 -0.66 13.73
CA MET A 139 11.66 -1.17 14.80
C MET A 139 12.39 -1.98 15.88
N MET A 140 13.62 -2.43 15.62
CA MET A 140 14.36 -3.35 16.51
C MET A 140 15.68 -2.78 17.02
N GLU A 141 16.19 -1.71 16.41
CA GLU A 141 17.29 -0.91 16.99
C GLU A 141 16.81 0.20 17.95
N GLY A 142 15.48 0.40 18.06
CA GLY A 142 14.84 1.27 19.07
C GLY A 142 14.31 0.48 20.27
#